data_AF-A0A1F1KUF5-F1
#
_entry.id   AF-A0A1F1KUF5-F1
#
_cell.length_a   1.000
_cell.length_b   1.000
_cell.length_c   1.000
_cell.angle_alpha   90.00
_cell.angle_beta   90.00
_cell.angle_gamma   90.00
#
_symmetry.space_group_name_H-M   'P 1'
#
loop_
_entity.id
_entity.type
_entity.pdbx_description
1 polymer ?
#
loop_
_entity_poly.entity_id
_entity_poly.type
_entity_poly.pdbx_seq_one_letter_code
_entity_poly.pdbx_strand_id
1 'polypeptide(L)'
;MRYHQNRKFCTVLAAVAVTFGGTQAAQAQVLPQPADLSSQAGAQVEQLSSQIPQVELPAQAYEAADRFGIQLPAFIAPPKGAAFAQARSDLAAATHAHLVKQGHHPNQNAAGIAQQWADEAAAGKVSFDGKVGHGAAAADAGEGSVHRLTEQEARERTAWLNRDVPVTRIDDGRGFGVATATDGKFVYVAEFFLR
;
A
#
# COMPACT_ATOMS: atom_id res chain seq x y z
N MET A 1 34.78 20.40 34.76
CA MET A 1 35.84 20.90 33.85
C MET A 1 36.21 19.79 32.86
N ARG A 2 35.83 19.94 31.59
CA ARG A 2 36.47 19.37 30.39
C ARG A 2 35.82 20.01 29.15
N TYR A 3 36.68 20.53 28.28
CA TYR A 3 36.41 21.04 26.94
C TYR A 3 36.00 19.92 25.97
N HIS A 4 35.21 20.25 24.95
CA HIS A 4 35.34 19.93 23.51
C HIS A 4 34.00 20.30 22.82
N GLN A 5 33.88 21.31 21.96
CA GLN A 5 34.50 21.59 20.64
C GLN A 5 33.58 21.19 19.47
N ASN A 6 32.99 22.23 18.88
CA ASN A 6 32.66 22.49 17.47
C ASN A 6 31.88 21.47 16.62
N ARG A 7 30.85 21.98 15.93
CA ARG A 7 30.84 22.03 14.46
C ARG A 7 30.03 23.24 13.98
N LYS A 8 30.75 24.21 13.39
CA LYS A 8 30.22 25.41 12.74
C LYS A 8 29.81 25.01 11.32
N PHE A 9 28.58 25.29 10.91
CA PHE A 9 28.19 25.28 9.51
C PHE A 9 28.39 26.70 8.95
N CYS A 10 29.34 26.84 8.02
CA CYS A 10 29.56 28.07 7.27
C CYS A 10 28.52 28.15 6.14
N THR A 11 27.63 29.13 6.21
CA THR A 11 26.76 29.51 5.10
C THR A 11 27.47 30.57 4.28
N VAL A 12 27.77 30.27 3.01
CA VAL A 12 28.34 31.24 2.06
C VAL A 12 27.18 31.98 1.39
N LEU A 13 27.04 33.28 1.67
CA LEU A 13 26.15 34.17 0.95
C LEU A 13 26.93 34.83 -0.18
N ALA A 14 26.59 34.51 -1.44
CA ALA A 14 27.06 35.25 -2.60
C ALA A 14 26.08 36.40 -2.87
N ALA A 15 26.52 37.64 -2.61
CA ALA A 15 25.80 38.85 -2.98
C ALA A 15 26.33 39.36 -4.33
N VAL A 16 25.48 39.35 -5.36
CA VAL A 16 25.76 40.01 -6.64
C VAL A 16 25.03 41.34 -6.65
N ALA A 17 25.79 42.44 -6.58
CA ALA A 17 25.27 43.80 -6.72
C ALA A 17 25.31 44.19 -8.20
N VAL A 18 24.15 44.47 -8.80
CA VAL A 18 24.04 45.07 -10.14
C VAL A 18 23.55 46.50 -9.97
N THR A 19 24.41 47.46 -10.30
CA THR A 19 24.08 48.89 -10.35
C THR A 19 23.76 49.30 -11.79
N PHE A 20 22.53 49.76 -12.03
CA PHE A 20 22.20 50.63 -13.15
C PHE A 20 21.32 51.79 -12.66
N GLY A 21 21.73 53.02 -12.99
CA GLY A 21 21.02 54.25 -12.69
C GLY A 21 19.94 54.57 -13.72
N GLY A 22 18.83 55.13 -13.25
CA GLY A 22 17.71 55.62 -14.06
C GLY A 22 16.48 55.82 -13.17
N THR A 23 16.08 57.08 -12.97
CA THR A 23 14.99 57.51 -12.09
C THR A 23 13.63 56.95 -12.51
N GLN A 24 13.05 56.03 -11.71
CA GLN A 24 11.61 55.74 -11.67
C GLN A 24 11.20 55.44 -10.22
N ALA A 25 9.97 55.84 -9.86
CA ALA A 25 9.41 55.81 -8.52
C ALA A 25 9.49 54.42 -7.85
N ALA A 26 9.83 54.42 -6.56
CA ALA A 26 9.97 53.22 -5.74
C ALA A 26 8.66 52.44 -5.62
N GLN A 27 8.53 51.34 -6.36
CA GLN A 27 7.73 50.21 -5.93
C GLN A 27 8.67 49.25 -5.20
N ALA A 28 8.45 49.08 -3.89
CA ALA A 28 9.15 48.10 -3.10
C ALA A 28 8.84 46.69 -3.66
N GLN A 29 9.76 46.14 -4.45
CA GLN A 29 9.69 44.73 -4.84
C GLN A 29 9.93 43.89 -3.59
N VAL A 30 8.86 43.28 -3.10
CA VAL A 30 8.92 42.18 -2.13
C VAL A 30 9.73 41.07 -2.79
N LEU A 31 10.93 40.78 -2.26
CA LEU A 31 11.67 39.59 -2.67
C LEU A 31 10.79 38.36 -2.32
N PRO A 32 10.53 37.44 -3.28
CA PRO A 32 9.85 36.20 -2.97
C PRO A 32 10.63 35.45 -1.90
N GLN A 33 9.94 34.99 -0.86
CA GLN A 33 10.58 34.19 0.17
C GLN A 33 10.98 32.83 -0.42
N PRO A 34 12.08 32.21 0.04
CA PRO A 34 12.55 30.92 -0.48
C PRO A 34 11.52 29.78 -0.40
N ALA A 35 10.48 29.90 0.44
CA ALA A 35 9.35 28.98 0.51
C ALA A 35 8.42 29.03 -0.71
N ASP A 36 8.31 30.18 -1.37
CA ASP A 36 7.51 30.33 -2.59
C ASP A 36 8.20 29.68 -3.80
N LEU A 37 9.55 29.71 -3.83
CA LEU A 37 10.35 29.07 -4.87
C LEU A 37 10.29 27.54 -4.81
N SER A 38 10.32 26.95 -3.62
CA SER A 38 10.18 25.50 -3.44
C SER A 38 8.77 25.01 -3.74
N SER A 39 7.75 25.80 -3.39
CA SER A 39 6.35 25.49 -3.74
C SER A 39 6.08 25.61 -5.24
N GLN A 40 6.64 26.63 -5.90
CA GLN A 40 6.58 26.77 -7.36
C GLN A 40 7.38 25.70 -8.09
N ALA A 41 8.55 25.30 -7.57
CA ALA A 41 9.33 24.19 -8.12
C ALA A 41 8.58 22.86 -7.98
N GLY A 42 7.95 22.60 -6.83
CA GLY A 42 7.10 21.43 -6.62
C GLY A 42 5.93 21.39 -7.60
N ALA A 43 5.22 22.50 -7.77
CA ALA A 43 4.11 22.60 -8.72
C ALA A 43 4.55 22.42 -10.18
N GLN A 44 5.72 22.95 -10.56
CA GLN A 44 6.28 22.78 -11.90
C GLN A 44 6.72 21.33 -12.18
N VAL A 45 7.30 20.65 -11.19
CA VAL A 45 7.68 19.24 -11.29
C VAL A 45 6.44 18.34 -11.37
N GLU A 46 5.40 18.61 -10.58
CA GLU A 46 4.12 17.90 -10.64
C GLU A 46 3.44 18.06 -12.02
N GLN A 47 3.45 19.28 -12.55
CA GLN A 47 2.86 19.63 -13.85
C GLN A 47 3.63 19.02 -15.03
N LEU A 48 4.96 18.92 -14.93
CA LEU A 48 5.79 18.23 -15.94
C LEU A 48 5.65 16.71 -15.84
N SER A 49 5.53 16.16 -14.63
CA SER A 49 5.31 14.72 -14.41
C SER A 49 3.96 14.26 -14.96
N SER A 50 2.94 15.14 -14.90
CA SER A 50 1.62 14.91 -15.47
C SER A 50 1.60 14.88 -17.00
N GLN A 51 2.65 15.38 -17.66
CA GLN A 51 2.78 15.41 -19.13
C GLN A 51 3.57 14.23 -19.69
N ILE A 52 4.14 13.37 -18.85
CA ILE A 52 4.88 12.19 -19.30
C ILE A 52 3.87 11.08 -19.61
N PRO A 53 3.75 10.61 -20.87
CA PRO A 53 2.87 9.51 -21.20
C PRO A 53 3.31 8.25 -20.46
N GLN A 54 2.37 7.65 -19.74
CA GLN A 54 2.57 6.37 -19.05
C GLN A 54 2.75 5.26 -20.09
N VAL A 55 3.82 4.48 -19.96
CA VAL A 55 4.12 3.35 -20.86
C VAL A 55 3.86 2.05 -20.10
N GLU A 56 2.96 1.22 -20.62
CA GLU A 56 2.79 -0.17 -20.16
C GLU A 56 3.77 -1.08 -20.90
N LEU A 57 4.58 -1.83 -20.16
CA LEU A 57 5.40 -2.89 -20.71
C LEU A 57 4.58 -4.19 -20.83
N PRO A 58 5.05 -5.17 -21.62
CA PRO A 58 4.54 -6.54 -21.54
C PRO A 58 4.77 -7.13 -20.15
N ALA A 59 3.86 -7.99 -19.68
CA ALA A 59 3.96 -8.63 -18.36
C ALA A 59 5.32 -9.31 -18.10
N GLN A 60 5.90 -9.94 -19.14
CA GLN A 60 7.19 -10.62 -19.07
C GLN A 60 8.35 -9.66 -18.76
N ALA A 61 8.23 -8.38 -19.13
CA ALA A 61 9.26 -7.38 -18.85
C ALA A 61 9.24 -6.92 -17.38
N TYR A 62 8.06 -6.87 -16.75
CA TYR A 62 7.96 -6.60 -15.31
C TYR A 62 8.50 -7.76 -14.49
N GLU A 63 8.15 -8.99 -14.85
CA GLU A 63 8.67 -10.19 -14.19
C GLU A 63 10.20 -10.29 -14.30
N ALA A 64 10.76 -9.93 -15.46
CA ALA A 64 12.20 -9.86 -15.64
C ALA A 64 12.83 -8.76 -14.78
N ALA A 65 12.23 -7.57 -14.74
CA ALA A 65 12.72 -6.48 -13.91
C ALA A 65 12.75 -6.86 -12.41
N ASP A 66 11.69 -7.50 -11.91
CA ASP A 66 11.62 -8.00 -10.54
C ASP A 66 12.67 -9.09 -10.27
N ARG A 67 12.78 -10.09 -11.16
CA ARG A 67 13.76 -11.18 -11.06
C ARG A 67 15.21 -10.69 -11.01
N PHE A 68 15.52 -9.63 -11.75
CA PHE A 68 16.87 -9.07 -11.83
C PHE A 68 17.07 -7.84 -10.92
N GLY A 69 16.09 -7.47 -10.09
CA GLY A 69 16.17 -6.33 -9.18
C GLY A 69 16.32 -4.97 -9.88
N ILE A 70 15.82 -4.85 -11.11
CA ILE A 70 15.87 -3.63 -11.90
C ILE A 70 14.73 -2.70 -11.45
N GLN A 71 15.07 -1.52 -10.93
CA GLN A 71 14.09 -0.48 -10.64
C GLN A 71 13.58 0.13 -11.95
N LEU A 72 12.28 -0.04 -12.20
CA LEU A 72 11.62 0.58 -13.34
C LEU A 72 11.37 2.07 -13.07
N PRO A 73 11.60 2.96 -14.05
CA PRO A 73 11.28 4.38 -13.92
C PRO A 73 9.79 4.62 -13.65
N ALA A 74 9.46 5.70 -12.95
CA ALA A 74 8.08 6.03 -12.56
C ALA A 74 7.09 6.28 -13.73
N PHE A 75 7.59 6.49 -14.96
CA PHE A 75 6.75 6.62 -16.15
C PHE A 75 6.33 5.26 -16.73
N ILE A 76 6.90 4.16 -16.24
CA ILE A 76 6.49 2.81 -16.57
C ILE A 76 5.36 2.43 -15.61
N ALA A 77 4.12 2.43 -16.09
CA ALA A 77 2.97 2.03 -15.28
C ALA A 77 3.10 0.55 -14.91
N PRO A 78 2.92 0.09 -13.67
CA PRO A 78 2.87 -1.35 -13.39
C PRO A 78 1.75 -2.02 -14.21
N PRO A 79 1.85 -3.32 -14.54
CA PRO A 79 0.84 -3.97 -15.34
C PRO A 79 -0.50 -3.88 -14.63
N LYS A 80 -1.60 -3.68 -15.38
CA LYS A 80 -2.94 -3.56 -14.81
C LYS A 80 -3.23 -4.72 -13.86
N GLY A 81 -3.57 -4.39 -12.62
CA GLY A 81 -3.87 -5.36 -11.58
C GLY A 81 -2.66 -5.85 -10.77
N ALA A 82 -1.42 -5.46 -11.10
CA ALA A 82 -0.24 -5.83 -10.30
C ALA A 82 -0.33 -5.34 -8.86
N ALA A 83 -0.82 -4.12 -8.65
CA ALA A 83 -1.07 -3.58 -7.32
C ALA A 83 -2.11 -4.41 -6.53
N PHE A 84 -3.18 -4.86 -7.20
CA PHE A 84 -4.18 -5.75 -6.60
C PHE A 84 -3.61 -7.14 -6.30
N ALA A 85 -2.80 -7.69 -7.20
CA ALA A 85 -2.14 -8.98 -7.01
C ALA A 85 -1.21 -8.96 -5.79
N GLN A 86 -0.39 -7.90 -5.68
CA GLN A 86 0.49 -7.70 -4.54
C GLN A 86 -0.30 -7.52 -3.24
N ALA A 87 -1.29 -6.60 -3.23
CA ALA A 87 -2.12 -6.35 -2.05
C ALA A 87 -2.87 -7.62 -1.58
N ARG A 88 -3.30 -8.47 -2.51
CA ARG A 88 -3.91 -9.77 -2.20
C ARG A 88 -2.94 -10.75 -1.55
N SER A 89 -1.75 -10.88 -2.12
CA SER A 89 -0.71 -11.78 -1.61
C SER A 89 -0.28 -11.37 -0.21
N ASP A 90 0.02 -10.09 -0.02
CA ASP A 90 0.47 -9.55 1.26
C ASP A 90 -0.61 -9.66 2.33
N LEU A 91 -1.87 -9.36 1.98
CA LEU A 91 -3.00 -9.50 2.89
C LEU A 91 -3.22 -10.96 3.31
N ALA A 92 -3.17 -11.91 2.37
CA ALA A 92 -3.31 -13.33 2.70
C ALA A 92 -2.22 -13.80 3.67
N ALA A 93 -0.96 -13.41 3.40
CA ALA A 93 0.18 -13.76 4.24
C ALA A 93 0.08 -13.14 5.64
N ALA A 94 -0.26 -11.85 5.73
CA ALA A 94 -0.39 -11.15 7.00
C ALA A 94 -1.54 -11.69 7.85
N THR A 95 -2.70 -11.96 7.25
CA THR A 95 -3.84 -12.57 7.95
C THR A 95 -3.48 -13.97 8.44
N HIS A 96 -2.85 -14.80 7.60
CA HIS A 96 -2.40 -16.13 8.00
C HIS A 96 -1.41 -16.07 9.18
N ALA A 97 -0.38 -15.22 9.11
CA ALA A 97 0.58 -15.04 10.19
C ALA A 97 -0.07 -14.56 11.49
N HIS A 98 -1.05 -13.65 11.39
CA HIS A 98 -1.79 -13.15 12.54
C HIS A 98 -2.59 -14.24 13.25
N LEU A 99 -3.30 -15.09 12.49
CA LEU A 99 -4.08 -16.20 13.05
C LEU A 99 -3.18 -17.26 13.71
N VAL A 100 -2.01 -17.54 13.13
CA VAL A 100 -0.99 -18.39 13.78
C VAL A 100 -0.49 -17.75 15.08
N LYS A 101 -0.23 -16.44 15.09
CA LYS A 101 0.19 -15.72 16.32
C LYS A 101 -0.89 -15.80 17.41
N GLN A 102 -2.17 -15.82 17.02
CA GLN A 102 -3.31 -16.01 17.93
C GLN A 102 -3.45 -17.46 18.45
N GLY A 103 -2.72 -18.43 17.90
CA GLY A 103 -2.76 -19.83 18.34
C GLY A 103 -3.62 -20.75 17.48
N HIS A 104 -4.23 -20.25 16.39
CA HIS A 104 -4.90 -21.10 15.40
C HIS A 104 -3.89 -21.91 14.58
N HIS A 105 -4.34 -23.05 14.04
CA HIS A 105 -3.50 -23.93 13.24
C HIS A 105 -3.96 -24.00 11.77
N PRO A 106 -3.05 -23.83 10.79
CA PRO A 106 -3.42 -23.93 9.38
C PRO A 106 -4.03 -25.29 9.05
N ASN A 107 -5.08 -25.30 8.23
CA ASN A 107 -5.76 -26.51 7.80
C ASN A 107 -6.10 -26.43 6.30
N GLN A 108 -5.72 -27.46 5.54
CA GLN A 108 -5.91 -27.48 4.09
C GLN A 108 -7.38 -27.52 3.67
N ASN A 109 -8.24 -28.22 4.43
CA ASN A 109 -9.67 -28.28 4.13
C ASN A 109 -10.32 -26.91 4.36
N ALA A 110 -9.97 -26.26 5.48
CA ALA A 110 -10.40 -24.90 5.77
C ALA A 110 -9.91 -23.90 4.69
N ALA A 111 -8.68 -24.06 4.20
CA ALA A 111 -8.13 -23.22 3.13
C ALA A 111 -8.87 -23.41 1.80
N GLY A 112 -9.26 -24.64 1.46
CA GLY A 112 -10.10 -24.92 0.29
C GLY A 112 -11.46 -24.24 0.37
N ILE A 113 -12.11 -24.27 1.53
CA ILE A 113 -13.39 -23.59 1.76
C ILE A 113 -13.22 -22.07 1.70
N ALA A 114 -12.18 -21.52 2.33
CA ALA A 114 -11.87 -20.09 2.26
C ALA A 114 -11.65 -19.65 0.79
N GLN A 115 -10.95 -20.44 -0.01
CA GLN A 115 -10.76 -20.15 -1.44
C GLN A 115 -12.09 -20.11 -2.18
N GLN A 116 -12.96 -21.11 -1.97
CA GLN A 116 -14.29 -21.12 -2.56
C GLN A 116 -15.09 -19.87 -2.18
N TRP A 117 -15.05 -19.45 -0.91
CA TRP A 117 -15.75 -18.25 -0.44
C TRP A 117 -15.20 -16.96 -1.06
N ALA A 118 -13.89 -16.85 -1.21
CA ALA A 118 -13.26 -15.72 -1.88
C ALA A 118 -13.68 -15.65 -3.36
N ASP A 119 -13.68 -16.79 -4.05
CA ASP A 119 -14.09 -16.87 -5.47
C ASP A 119 -15.59 -16.60 -5.66
N GLU A 120 -16.44 -17.08 -4.75
CA GLU A 120 -17.88 -16.75 -4.72
C GLU A 120 -18.09 -15.23 -4.55
N ALA A 121 -17.31 -14.60 -3.69
CA ALA A 121 -17.38 -13.16 -3.49
C ALA A 121 -16.92 -12.36 -4.72
N ALA A 122 -15.81 -12.75 -5.34
CA ALA A 122 -15.33 -12.14 -6.59
C ALA A 122 -16.30 -12.36 -7.76
N ALA A 123 -17.04 -13.48 -7.76
CA ALA A 123 -18.12 -13.75 -8.72
C ALA A 123 -19.44 -13.03 -8.39
N GLY A 124 -19.50 -12.22 -7.32
CA GLY A 124 -20.72 -11.49 -6.92
C GLY A 124 -21.81 -12.36 -6.30
N LYS A 125 -21.49 -13.56 -5.82
CA LYS A 125 -22.45 -14.52 -5.24
C LYS A 125 -22.64 -14.35 -3.73
N VAL A 126 -21.74 -13.62 -3.07
CA VAL A 126 -21.81 -13.34 -1.63
C VAL A 126 -22.56 -12.03 -1.39
N SER A 127 -23.54 -12.07 -0.48
CA SER A 127 -24.18 -10.87 0.03
C SER A 127 -23.35 -10.25 1.15
N PHE A 128 -23.24 -8.93 1.14
CA PHE A 128 -22.44 -8.17 2.10
C PHE A 128 -23.33 -7.26 2.93
N ASP A 129 -23.17 -7.32 4.25
CA ASP A 129 -23.60 -6.26 5.15
C ASP A 129 -22.40 -5.31 5.38
N GLY A 130 -22.50 -4.11 4.81
CA GLY A 130 -21.37 -3.19 4.70
C GLY A 130 -20.19 -3.79 3.91
N LYS A 131 -19.14 -4.20 4.62
CA LYS A 131 -17.91 -4.78 4.04
C LYS A 131 -17.70 -6.26 4.39
N VAL A 132 -18.60 -6.86 5.15
CA VAL A 132 -18.47 -8.24 5.61
C VAL A 132 -19.60 -9.07 5.00
N GLY A 133 -19.24 -10.22 4.45
CA GLY A 133 -20.17 -11.21 3.95
C GLY A 133 -19.80 -12.59 4.50
N HIS A 134 -20.62 -13.58 4.16
CA HIS A 134 -20.38 -14.98 4.49
C HIS A 134 -20.53 -15.81 3.22
N GLY A 135 -19.63 -16.76 3.00
CA GLY A 135 -19.79 -17.70 1.89
C GLY A 135 -20.97 -18.65 2.14
N ALA A 136 -21.52 -19.20 1.06
CA ALA A 136 -22.66 -20.10 1.16
C ALA A 136 -22.23 -21.57 1.36
N ALA A 137 -20.99 -21.90 0.97
CA ALA A 137 -20.48 -23.25 1.05
C ALA A 137 -20.08 -23.67 2.47
N ALA A 138 -20.28 -24.95 2.80
CA ALA A 138 -19.74 -25.60 3.99
C ALA A 138 -20.10 -24.92 5.35
N ALA A 139 -21.27 -24.29 5.44
CA ALA A 139 -21.75 -23.64 6.66
C ALA A 139 -21.89 -24.59 7.88
N ASP A 140 -22.00 -25.90 7.63
CA ASP A 140 -22.03 -26.93 8.68
C ASP A 140 -20.64 -27.32 9.20
N ALA A 141 -19.60 -27.11 8.38
CA ALA A 141 -18.23 -27.54 8.68
C ALA A 141 -17.47 -26.55 9.57
N GLY A 142 -17.94 -25.30 9.66
CA GLY A 142 -17.18 -24.22 10.24
C GLY A 142 -17.92 -22.89 10.24
N GLU A 143 -17.19 -21.84 10.56
CA GLU A 143 -17.64 -20.46 10.47
C GLU A 143 -16.52 -19.56 9.95
N GLY A 144 -16.86 -18.36 9.52
CA GLY A 144 -15.88 -17.45 8.95
C GLY A 144 -16.51 -16.19 8.39
N SER A 145 -15.70 -15.39 7.72
CA SER A 145 -16.13 -14.16 7.06
C SER A 145 -15.41 -13.95 5.75
N VAL A 146 -16.04 -13.19 4.86
CA VAL A 146 -15.41 -12.62 3.67
C VAL A 146 -15.44 -11.11 3.80
N HIS A 147 -14.28 -10.46 3.76
CA HIS A 147 -14.17 -9.01 3.77
C HIS A 147 -13.98 -8.49 2.34
N ARG A 148 -14.78 -7.48 1.96
CA ARG A 148 -14.64 -6.73 0.72
C ARG A 148 -13.87 -5.43 0.99
N LEU A 149 -12.67 -5.32 0.44
CA LEU A 149 -11.74 -4.21 0.66
C LEU A 149 -11.37 -3.56 -0.67
N THR A 150 -11.16 -2.25 -0.67
CA THR A 150 -10.40 -1.63 -1.77
C THR A 150 -8.92 -2.04 -1.71
N GLU A 151 -8.17 -1.79 -2.76
CA GLU A 151 -6.72 -2.05 -2.79
C GLU A 151 -5.97 -1.26 -1.70
N GLN A 152 -6.35 0.00 -1.47
CA GLN A 152 -5.85 0.81 -0.35
C GLN A 152 -6.19 0.19 1.02
N GLU A 153 -7.43 -0.23 1.22
CA GLU A 153 -7.89 -0.81 2.49
C GLU A 153 -7.22 -2.16 2.78
N ALA A 154 -6.94 -2.96 1.74
CA ALA A 154 -6.17 -4.20 1.87
C ALA A 154 -4.75 -3.92 2.36
N ARG A 155 -4.10 -2.88 1.83
CA ARG A 155 -2.76 -2.45 2.29
C ARG A 155 -2.78 -1.90 3.71
N GLU A 156 -3.78 -1.11 4.07
CA GLU A 156 -3.94 -0.59 5.44
C GLU A 156 -4.17 -1.72 6.45
N ARG A 157 -5.03 -2.69 6.12
CA ARG A 157 -5.25 -3.88 6.96
C ARG A 157 -3.97 -4.70 7.10
N THR A 158 -3.24 -4.90 6.01
CA THR A 158 -1.93 -5.60 6.03
C THR A 158 -0.95 -4.88 6.95
N ALA A 159 -0.83 -3.55 6.82
CA ALA A 159 0.04 -2.75 7.68
C ALA A 159 -0.37 -2.88 9.16
N TRP A 160 -1.67 -2.88 9.47
CA TRP A 160 -2.17 -3.07 10.82
C TRP A 160 -1.83 -4.48 11.37
N LEU A 161 -2.05 -5.53 10.58
CA LEU A 161 -1.76 -6.93 10.95
C LEU A 161 -0.27 -7.17 11.22
N ASN A 162 0.60 -6.50 10.46
CA ASN A 162 2.05 -6.60 10.60
C ASN A 162 2.62 -5.78 11.76
N ARG A 163 1.80 -4.99 12.46
CA ARG A 163 2.26 -4.32 13.67
C ARG A 163 2.58 -5.37 14.73
N ASP A 164 3.69 -5.19 15.43
CA ASP A 164 4.00 -6.03 16.58
C ASP A 164 3.17 -5.62 17.80
N VAL A 165 1.87 -5.87 17.71
CA VAL A 165 0.93 -5.73 18.82
C VAL A 165 0.78 -7.08 19.53
N PRO A 166 0.63 -7.09 20.87
CA PRO A 166 0.21 -8.28 21.59
C PRO A 166 -1.11 -8.79 21.02
N VAL A 167 -1.18 -10.09 20.74
CA VAL A 167 -2.42 -10.75 20.36
C VAL A 167 -2.89 -11.59 21.54
N THR A 168 -4.20 -11.63 21.77
CA THR A 168 -4.78 -12.57 22.71
C THR A 168 -4.62 -13.97 22.12
N ARG A 169 -3.83 -14.80 22.80
CA ARG A 169 -3.65 -16.20 22.40
C ARG A 169 -4.88 -17.01 22.79
N ILE A 170 -5.24 -17.95 21.93
CA ILE A 170 -6.30 -18.92 22.13
C ILE A 170 -5.62 -20.27 22.33
N ASP A 171 -5.81 -20.88 23.50
CA ASP A 171 -5.11 -22.10 23.91
C ASP A 171 -5.54 -23.34 23.10
N ASP A 172 -6.79 -23.35 22.61
CA ASP A 172 -7.36 -24.38 21.74
C ASP A 172 -7.81 -23.73 20.41
N GLY A 173 -6.84 -23.12 19.70
CA GLY A 173 -7.11 -22.44 18.45
C GLY A 173 -7.64 -23.41 17.39
N ARG A 174 -8.67 -23.00 16.65
CA ARG A 174 -9.30 -23.81 15.60
C ARG A 174 -8.45 -23.97 14.33
N GLY A 175 -8.74 -25.01 13.57
CA GLY A 175 -8.19 -25.23 12.24
C GLY A 175 -8.70 -24.19 11.25
N PHE A 176 -7.81 -23.42 10.63
CA PHE A 176 -8.21 -22.28 9.80
C PHE A 176 -7.67 -22.31 8.37
N GLY A 177 -8.32 -21.54 7.51
CA GLY A 177 -7.91 -21.26 6.15
C GLY A 177 -8.08 -19.78 5.83
N VAL A 178 -7.17 -19.24 5.02
CA VAL A 178 -7.23 -17.88 4.49
C VAL A 178 -7.05 -17.93 2.99
N ALA A 179 -7.86 -17.20 2.25
CA ALA A 179 -7.71 -17.05 0.82
C ALA A 179 -8.11 -15.64 0.37
N THR A 180 -7.62 -15.23 -0.80
CA THR A 180 -8.02 -13.95 -1.40
C THR A 180 -8.42 -14.10 -2.86
N ALA A 181 -9.35 -13.25 -3.31
CA ALA A 181 -9.81 -13.13 -4.69
C ALA A 181 -9.96 -11.65 -5.09
N THR A 182 -10.11 -11.36 -6.38
CA THR A 182 -10.45 -10.00 -6.87
C THR A 182 -11.34 -10.07 -8.10
N ASP A 183 -12.23 -9.10 -8.21
CA ASP A 183 -13.03 -8.79 -9.41
C ASP A 183 -12.39 -7.66 -10.25
N GLY A 184 -11.17 -7.22 -9.89
CA GLY A 184 -10.47 -6.08 -10.48
C GLY A 184 -10.83 -4.73 -9.85
N LYS A 185 -11.79 -4.68 -8.92
CA LYS A 185 -12.21 -3.48 -8.19
C LYS A 185 -11.97 -3.60 -6.68
N PHE A 186 -12.20 -4.78 -6.14
CA PHE A 186 -12.06 -5.09 -4.72
C PHE A 186 -11.12 -6.28 -4.52
N VAL A 187 -10.47 -6.30 -3.36
CA VAL A 187 -9.83 -7.46 -2.78
C VAL A 187 -10.82 -8.11 -1.83
N TYR A 188 -11.11 -9.38 -2.06
CA TYR A 188 -11.90 -10.20 -1.15
C TYR A 188 -10.94 -11.06 -0.35
N VAL A 189 -10.98 -10.98 0.98
CA VAL A 189 -10.25 -11.90 1.86
C VAL A 189 -11.25 -12.74 2.63
N ALA A 190 -11.15 -14.05 2.48
CA ALA A 190 -11.97 -15.02 3.20
C ALA A 190 -11.13 -15.67 4.31
N GLU A 191 -11.70 -15.70 5.50
CA GLU A 191 -11.16 -16.39 6.68
C GLU A 191 -12.19 -17.46 7.07
N PHE A 192 -11.79 -18.71 7.20
CA PHE A 192 -12.66 -19.82 7.57
C PHE A 192 -12.04 -20.65 8.69
N PHE A 193 -12.83 -21.06 9.66
CA PHE A 193 -12.44 -21.83 10.84
C PHE A 193 -13.34 -23.06 10.96
N LEU A 194 -12.73 -24.23 11.06
CA LEU A 194 -13.43 -25.48 11.36
C LEU A 194 -14.00 -25.45 12.78
N ARG A 195 -15.15 -26.10 12.99
CA ARG A 195 -15.71 -26.33 14.32
C ARG A 195 -14.94 -27.39 15.11
#